data_AF-A0A418CVT0-F1
#
_entry.id   AF-A0A418CVT0-F1
#
_cell.length_a   1.000
_cell.length_b   1.000
_cell.length_c   1.000
_cell.angle_alpha   90.00
_cell.angle_beta   90.00
_cell.angle_gamma   90.00
#
_symmetry.space_group_name_H-M   'P 1'
#
loop_
_entity.id
_entity.type
_entity.pdbx_description
1 polymer ?
#
loop_
_entity_poly.entity_id
_entity_poly.type
_entity_poly.pdbx_seq_one_letter_code
_entity_poly.pdbx_strand_id
1 'polypeptide(L)'
;MPSLVVSPSTGALNRRLDAITCKSRFKSIRTRVNRLAGLFCAILLTIDVVANDWEIISYVGNGRHFLTPLLDVESVDDMEVDYSFPAMSSPNGVSKIGRFMIDVALAQLIDRTGASYVLSMGSFSINDPSSNLCGSLRQTYPVFGTAISKNNSIHLGTVKDGIAYLRGNTLTHLLGSSVTSHVAAPGANDKQLQDLGYVPSRAIADIRITTPLPLPPPGQVTQFNLSIYRFFDIVLLGVYALH
;
A
#
# COMPACT_ATOMS: atom_id res chain seq x y z
N MET A 1 -0.93 64.97 -80.79
CA MET A 1 -0.01 64.84 -79.62
C MET A 1 -0.69 63.91 -78.61
N PRO A 2 -0.04 62.83 -78.16
CA PRO A 2 -0.68 61.82 -77.32
C PRO A 2 -0.77 62.27 -75.86
N SER A 3 -1.89 61.94 -75.20
CA SER A 3 -2.12 62.20 -73.77
C SER A 3 -1.38 61.15 -72.93
N LEU A 4 -0.50 61.61 -72.04
CA LEU A 4 0.19 60.79 -71.05
C LEU A 4 -0.75 60.56 -69.85
N VAL A 5 -1.25 59.34 -69.71
CA VAL A 5 -1.92 58.89 -68.48
C VAL A 5 -0.83 58.40 -67.52
N VAL A 6 -0.66 59.11 -66.41
CA VAL A 6 0.21 58.70 -65.29
C VAL A 6 -0.61 57.84 -64.32
N SER A 7 -0.29 56.55 -64.23
CA SER A 7 -0.88 55.66 -63.21
C SER A 7 -0.23 55.89 -61.83
N PRO A 8 -0.98 55.84 -60.71
CA PRO A 8 -0.42 56.05 -59.39
C PRO A 8 0.46 54.87 -58.95
N SER A 9 1.55 55.18 -58.22
CA SER A 9 2.48 54.20 -57.66
C SER A 9 1.82 53.31 -56.59
N THR A 10 1.68 52.02 -56.91
CA THR A 10 1.19 50.94 -56.03
C THR A 10 2.18 50.55 -54.92
N GLY A 11 3.44 51.01 -54.98
CA GLY A 11 4.50 50.60 -54.06
C GLY A 11 4.35 51.09 -52.61
N ALA A 12 3.78 52.28 -52.41
CA ALA A 12 3.59 52.84 -51.06
C ALA A 12 2.45 52.16 -50.28
N LEU A 13 1.43 51.66 -50.99
CA LEU A 13 0.28 50.98 -50.41
C LEU A 13 0.66 49.57 -49.94
N ASN A 14 1.39 48.82 -50.77
CA ASN A 14 1.85 47.47 -50.45
C ASN A 14 2.78 47.46 -49.22
N ARG A 15 3.72 48.41 -49.15
CA ARG A 15 4.66 48.52 -48.01
C ARG A 15 3.95 48.84 -46.68
N ARG A 16 2.82 49.57 -46.71
CA ARG A 16 1.99 49.82 -45.52
C ARG A 16 1.16 48.59 -45.12
N LEU A 17 0.59 47.87 -46.08
CA LEU A 17 -0.14 46.62 -45.82
C LEU A 17 0.76 45.55 -45.22
N ASP A 18 1.99 45.40 -45.72
CA ASP A 18 2.96 44.43 -45.20
C ASP A 18 3.39 44.75 -43.76
N ALA A 19 3.60 46.03 -43.45
CA ALA A 19 3.95 46.47 -42.10
C ALA A 19 2.80 46.26 -41.09
N ILE A 20 1.54 46.47 -41.51
CA ILE A 20 0.35 46.22 -40.67
C ILE A 20 0.17 44.72 -40.44
N THR A 21 0.34 43.92 -41.48
CA THR A 21 0.24 42.44 -41.42
C THR A 21 1.33 41.84 -40.55
N CYS A 22 2.57 42.34 -40.64
CA CYS A 22 3.68 41.92 -39.79
C CYS A 22 3.45 42.26 -38.31
N LYS A 23 3.02 43.50 -38.00
CA LYS A 23 2.66 43.90 -36.63
C LYS A 23 1.51 43.07 -36.05
N SER A 24 0.50 42.77 -36.87
CA SER A 24 -0.63 41.91 -36.50
C SER A 24 -0.18 40.48 -36.16
N ARG A 25 0.66 39.87 -37.00
CA ARG A 25 1.23 38.54 -36.75
C ARG A 25 2.11 38.52 -35.51
N PHE A 26 2.95 39.54 -35.31
CA PHE A 26 3.82 39.62 -34.13
C PHE A 26 3.01 39.75 -32.82
N LYS A 27 1.94 40.55 -32.84
CA LYS A 27 1.01 40.66 -31.72
C LYS A 27 0.31 39.32 -31.45
N SER A 28 -0.17 38.64 -32.50
CA SER A 28 -0.82 37.34 -32.37
C SER A 28 0.12 36.24 -31.85
N ILE A 29 1.38 36.22 -32.29
CA ILE A 29 2.39 35.27 -31.81
C ILE A 29 2.70 35.55 -30.34
N ARG A 30 2.91 36.82 -29.96
CA ARG A 30 3.16 37.20 -28.57
C ARG A 30 2.00 36.80 -27.65
N THR A 31 0.74 36.97 -28.09
CA THR A 31 -0.42 36.55 -27.31
C THR A 31 -0.52 35.04 -27.17
N ARG A 32 -0.16 34.27 -28.21
CA ARG A 32 -0.13 32.79 -28.14
C ARG A 32 0.98 32.30 -27.20
N VAL A 33 2.19 32.86 -27.31
CA VAL A 33 3.31 32.53 -26.43
C VAL A 33 2.98 32.86 -24.97
N ASN A 34 2.41 34.04 -24.70
CA ASN A 34 2.01 34.42 -23.34
C ASN A 34 0.92 33.49 -22.77
N ARG A 35 -0.04 33.05 -23.60
CA ARG A 35 -1.05 32.07 -23.17
C ARG A 35 -0.46 30.71 -22.88
N LEU A 36 0.47 30.23 -23.70
CA LEU A 36 1.16 28.96 -23.49
C LEU A 36 2.04 29.00 -22.24
N ALA A 37 2.80 30.09 -22.05
CA ALA A 37 3.60 30.31 -20.86
C ALA A 37 2.72 30.41 -19.60
N GLY A 38 1.60 31.13 -19.67
CA GLY A 38 0.64 31.22 -18.57
C GLY A 38 0.02 29.88 -18.20
N LEU A 39 -0.37 29.07 -19.21
CA LEU A 39 -0.89 27.72 -19.00
C LEU A 39 0.17 26.81 -18.38
N PHE A 40 1.40 26.86 -18.89
CA PHE A 40 2.53 26.10 -18.34
C PHE A 40 2.82 26.48 -16.89
N CYS A 41 2.85 27.77 -16.57
CA CYS A 41 3.00 28.25 -15.20
C CYS A 41 1.84 27.79 -14.30
N ALA A 42 0.60 27.82 -14.78
CA ALA A 42 -0.56 27.34 -14.03
C ALA A 42 -0.49 25.83 -13.73
N ILE A 43 -0.03 25.03 -14.70
CA ILE A 43 0.21 23.59 -14.51
C ILE A 43 1.31 23.37 -13.46
N LEU A 44 2.44 24.07 -13.58
CA LEU A 44 3.53 23.96 -12.60
C LEU A 44 3.10 24.38 -11.20
N LEU A 45 2.31 25.46 -11.06
CA LEU A 45 1.73 25.88 -9.78
C LEU A 45 0.79 24.83 -9.19
N THR A 46 -0.01 24.17 -10.03
CA THR A 46 -0.91 23.11 -9.57
C THR A 46 -0.10 21.91 -9.06
N ILE A 47 0.95 21.51 -9.79
CA ILE A 47 1.87 20.46 -9.36
C ILE A 47 2.59 20.86 -8.07
N ASP A 48 3.05 22.10 -7.95
CA ASP A 48 3.73 22.61 -6.76
C ASP A 48 2.82 22.58 -5.53
N VAL A 49 1.58 23.06 -5.64
CA VAL A 49 0.60 23.03 -4.55
C VAL A 49 0.25 21.60 -4.13
N VAL A 50 0.10 20.66 -5.08
CA VAL A 50 -0.23 19.25 -4.77
C VAL A 50 0.99 18.50 -4.22
N ALA A 51 2.16 18.64 -4.84
CA ALA A 51 3.36 17.90 -4.46
C ALA A 51 4.00 18.44 -3.16
N ASN A 52 3.94 19.76 -2.94
CA ASN A 52 4.33 20.37 -1.66
C ASN A 52 3.17 20.43 -0.67
N ASP A 53 2.04 19.78 -0.96
CA ASP A 53 1.03 19.60 0.05
C ASP A 53 1.65 18.78 1.20
N TRP A 54 1.68 19.40 2.36
CA TRP A 54 2.27 18.83 3.58
C TRP A 54 1.60 17.51 3.93
N GLU A 55 0.36 17.30 3.49
CA GLU A 55 -0.37 16.05 3.66
C GLU A 55 0.32 14.89 2.90
N ILE A 56 0.66 15.06 1.61
CA ILE A 56 1.28 14.01 0.78
C ILE A 56 2.68 13.67 1.28
N ILE A 57 3.49 14.69 1.60
CA ILE A 57 4.82 14.48 2.15
C ILE A 57 4.71 13.79 3.53
N SER A 58 3.73 14.16 4.35
CA SER A 58 3.47 13.49 5.62
C SER A 58 2.99 12.04 5.44
N TYR A 59 2.18 11.75 4.42
CA TYR A 59 1.72 10.39 4.10
C TYR A 59 2.88 9.45 3.75
N VAL A 60 3.78 9.89 2.87
CA VAL A 60 4.95 9.08 2.46
C VAL A 60 5.96 9.00 3.60
N GLY A 61 6.22 10.12 4.30
CA GLY A 61 7.17 10.19 5.41
C GLY A 61 6.77 9.31 6.60
N ASN A 62 5.50 9.35 7.01
CA ASN A 62 5.00 8.57 8.15
C ASN A 62 4.89 7.07 7.85
N GLY A 63 4.82 6.66 6.57
CA GLY A 63 4.76 5.25 6.19
C GLY A 63 5.94 4.44 6.74
N ARG A 64 7.14 5.02 6.78
CA ARG A 64 8.34 4.36 7.29
C ARG A 64 8.31 4.10 8.79
N HIS A 65 7.50 4.83 9.55
CA HIS A 65 7.34 4.58 10.99
C HIS A 65 6.79 3.17 11.26
N PHE A 66 5.95 2.62 10.38
CA PHE A 66 5.41 1.26 10.52
C PHE A 66 6.46 0.16 10.37
N LEU A 67 7.64 0.48 9.80
CA LEU A 67 8.73 -0.47 9.64
C LEU A 67 9.70 -0.48 10.81
N THR A 68 9.61 0.50 11.72
CA THR A 68 10.52 0.63 12.87
C THR A 68 10.72 -0.64 13.70
N PRO A 69 9.70 -1.47 14.00
CA PRO A 69 9.91 -2.68 14.81
C PRO A 69 10.66 -3.80 14.06
N LEU A 70 10.79 -3.71 12.73
CA LEU A 70 11.50 -4.68 11.89
C LEU A 70 12.87 -4.18 11.43
N LEU A 71 13.31 -2.98 11.84
CA LEU A 71 14.59 -2.41 11.40
C LEU A 71 15.81 -3.18 11.90
N ASP A 72 15.68 -3.82 13.06
CA ASP A 72 16.75 -4.58 13.71
C ASP A 72 16.68 -6.09 13.43
N VAL A 73 15.66 -6.53 12.67
CA VAL A 73 15.45 -7.94 12.32
C VAL A 73 16.05 -8.20 10.93
N GLU A 74 17.18 -8.91 10.87
CA GLU A 74 17.87 -9.21 9.61
C GLU A 74 17.33 -10.47 8.92
N SER A 75 16.73 -11.39 9.68
CA SER A 75 16.15 -12.63 9.16
C SER A 75 14.94 -13.11 9.97
N VAL A 76 14.19 -14.06 9.39
CA VAL A 76 13.06 -14.71 10.07
C VAL A 76 13.50 -15.45 11.34
N ASP A 77 14.72 -15.99 11.36
CA ASP A 77 15.26 -16.72 12.50
C ASP A 77 15.69 -15.75 13.63
N ASP A 78 16.21 -14.56 13.29
CA ASP A 78 16.50 -13.51 14.28
C ASP A 78 15.20 -12.99 14.92
N MET A 79 14.11 -12.94 14.15
CA MET A 79 12.81 -12.56 14.67
C MET A 79 12.35 -13.51 15.79
N GLU A 80 12.60 -14.82 15.69
CA GLU A 80 12.27 -15.79 16.75
C GLU A 80 13.15 -15.68 17.99
N VAL A 81 14.32 -15.05 17.89
CA VAL A 81 15.20 -14.78 19.03
C VAL A 81 14.74 -13.51 19.76
N ASP A 82 14.41 -12.46 19.01
CA ASP A 82 14.07 -11.14 19.56
C ASP A 82 12.62 -11.01 20.03
N TYR A 83 11.74 -11.87 19.51
CA TYR A 83 10.31 -11.91 19.85
C TYR A 83 9.91 -13.27 20.41
N SER A 84 9.08 -13.27 21.46
CA SER A 84 8.45 -14.48 21.97
C SER A 84 7.22 -14.82 21.14
N PHE A 85 7.21 -16.03 20.60
CA PHE A 85 6.09 -16.58 19.85
C PHE A 85 5.45 -17.78 20.57
N PRO A 86 4.12 -17.98 20.44
CA PRO A 86 3.48 -19.22 20.84
C PRO A 86 3.97 -20.39 19.98
N ALA A 87 4.02 -21.60 20.55
CA ALA A 87 4.59 -22.79 19.89
C ALA A 87 3.96 -23.13 18.51
N MET A 88 2.68 -22.80 18.29
CA MET A 88 1.94 -23.07 17.05
C MET A 88 1.69 -21.81 16.21
N SER A 89 2.31 -20.69 16.56
CA SER A 89 2.11 -19.38 15.90
C SER A 89 3.42 -18.61 15.81
N SER A 90 4.51 -19.33 15.58
CA SER A 90 5.83 -18.79 15.30
C SER A 90 6.14 -18.84 13.79
N PRO A 91 7.09 -18.04 13.29
CA PRO A 91 7.55 -18.10 11.91
C PRO A 91 8.01 -19.49 11.43
N ASN A 92 8.54 -20.32 12.33
CA ASN A 92 8.92 -21.70 12.07
C ASN A 92 7.76 -22.70 12.20
N GLY A 93 6.67 -22.31 12.87
CA GLY A 93 5.46 -23.11 13.06
C GLY A 93 4.41 -22.96 11.95
N VAL A 94 4.57 -21.99 11.04
CA VAL A 94 3.67 -21.81 9.89
C VAL A 94 4.03 -22.70 8.70
N SER A 95 3.15 -22.76 7.69
CA SER A 95 3.42 -23.53 6.47
C SER A 95 4.62 -22.99 5.70
N LYS A 96 5.19 -23.82 4.81
CA LYS A 96 6.31 -23.42 3.94
C LYS A 96 6.00 -22.20 3.08
N ILE A 97 4.75 -22.06 2.62
CA ILE A 97 4.33 -20.90 1.83
C ILE A 97 4.21 -19.65 2.72
N GLY A 98 3.68 -19.80 3.94
CA GLY A 98 3.65 -18.73 4.94
C GLY A 98 5.05 -18.23 5.26
N ARG A 99 5.99 -19.13 5.55
CA ARG A 99 7.40 -18.77 5.79
C ARG A 99 8.02 -18.06 4.59
N PHE A 100 7.82 -18.57 3.38
CA PHE A 100 8.33 -17.95 2.16
C PHE A 100 7.78 -16.53 1.96
N MET A 101 6.48 -16.32 2.21
CA MET A 101 5.88 -14.99 2.12
C MET A 101 6.49 -14.01 3.11
N ILE A 102 6.70 -14.45 4.36
CA ILE A 102 7.34 -13.64 5.41
C ILE A 102 8.78 -13.28 5.01
N ASP A 103 9.54 -14.24 4.49
CA ASP A 103 10.92 -14.04 4.06
C ASP A 103 11.04 -13.04 2.91
N VAL A 104 10.15 -13.17 1.90
CA VAL A 104 10.08 -12.22 0.78
C VAL A 104 9.67 -10.84 1.25
N ALA A 105 8.67 -10.73 2.13
CA ALA A 105 8.23 -9.45 2.67
C ALA A 105 9.36 -8.78 3.46
N LEU A 106 10.03 -9.53 4.34
CA LEU A 106 11.15 -9.02 5.13
C LEU A 106 12.31 -8.54 4.23
N ALA A 107 12.66 -9.32 3.20
CA ALA A 107 13.68 -8.92 2.23
C ALA A 107 13.32 -7.60 1.52
N GLN A 108 12.05 -7.42 1.13
CA GLN A 108 11.58 -6.17 0.51
C GLN A 108 11.54 -4.99 1.47
N LEU A 109 11.29 -5.23 2.75
CA LEU A 109 11.29 -4.21 3.80
C LEU A 109 12.71 -3.76 4.17
N ILE A 110 13.66 -4.68 4.19
CA ILE A 110 15.07 -4.41 4.48
C ILE A 110 15.78 -3.81 3.27
N ASP A 111 15.33 -4.10 2.04
CA ASP A 111 15.96 -3.59 0.82
C ASP A 111 15.92 -2.05 0.74
N ARG A 112 17.05 -1.43 1.07
CA ARG A 112 17.24 0.02 1.09
C ARG A 112 17.58 0.61 -0.29
N THR A 113 17.60 -0.21 -1.35
CA THR A 113 17.95 0.24 -2.71
C THR A 113 16.89 1.12 -3.35
N GLY A 114 15.70 1.22 -2.76
CA GLY A 114 14.62 2.11 -3.20
C GLY A 114 13.64 1.47 -4.17
N ALA A 115 13.69 0.14 -4.36
CA ALA A 115 12.71 -0.59 -5.16
C ALA A 115 11.33 -0.72 -4.49
N SER A 116 11.27 -0.54 -3.16
CA SER A 116 10.06 -0.66 -2.34
C SER A 116 9.55 0.72 -1.90
N TYR A 117 8.24 0.96 -2.06
CA TYR A 117 7.57 2.18 -1.61
C TYR A 117 6.56 1.85 -0.51
N VAL A 118 6.59 2.62 0.58
CA VAL A 118 5.65 2.47 1.70
C VAL A 118 4.70 3.65 1.72
N LEU A 119 3.41 3.36 1.73
CA LEU A 119 2.34 4.35 1.76
C LEU A 119 1.59 4.23 3.09
N SER A 120 1.40 5.34 3.80
CA SER A 120 0.53 5.39 4.98
C SER A 120 -0.92 5.63 4.54
N MET A 121 -1.87 4.84 5.04
CA MET A 121 -3.31 5.03 4.82
C MET A 121 -3.99 5.43 6.13
N GLY A 122 -3.84 6.71 6.51
CA GLY A 122 -4.60 7.35 7.60
C GLY A 122 -4.67 6.56 8.91
N SER A 123 -5.71 6.83 9.70
CA SER A 123 -6.05 6.04 10.89
C SER A 123 -7.53 5.72 10.88
N PHE A 124 -7.89 4.52 11.33
CA PHE A 124 -9.27 4.09 11.45
C PHE A 124 -9.49 3.47 12.83
N SER A 125 -10.60 3.83 13.46
CA SER A 125 -11.00 3.28 14.74
C SER A 125 -11.71 1.94 14.51
N ILE A 126 -11.20 0.90 15.16
CA ILE A 126 -11.76 -0.44 15.08
C ILE A 126 -12.76 -0.61 16.23
N ASN A 127 -14.05 -0.44 15.94
CA ASN A 127 -15.12 -0.51 16.94
C ASN A 127 -16.02 -1.75 16.81
N ASP A 128 -15.83 -2.57 15.77
CA ASP A 128 -16.62 -3.76 15.53
C ASP A 128 -15.96 -5.01 16.15
N PRO A 129 -16.67 -5.80 16.97
CA PRO A 129 -16.21 -7.12 17.43
C PRO A 129 -15.78 -8.06 16.30
N SER A 130 -16.34 -7.93 15.09
CA SER A 130 -15.93 -8.69 13.90
C SER A 130 -14.49 -8.39 13.46
N SER A 131 -13.99 -7.20 13.81
CA SER A 131 -12.66 -6.69 13.47
C SER A 131 -11.66 -6.87 14.61
N ASN A 132 -11.81 -7.92 15.44
CA ASN A 132 -10.94 -8.18 16.57
C ASN A 132 -9.49 -8.53 16.16
N LEU A 133 -8.63 -7.51 16.06
CA LEU A 133 -7.20 -7.67 15.78
C LEU A 133 -6.41 -8.17 17.00
N CYS A 134 -6.91 -7.94 18.22
CA CYS A 134 -6.18 -8.32 19.44
C CYS A 134 -6.36 -9.79 19.80
N GLY A 135 -7.44 -10.44 19.34
CA GLY A 135 -7.78 -11.82 19.70
C GLY A 135 -6.69 -12.84 19.36
N SER A 136 -5.92 -12.62 18.28
CA SER A 136 -4.83 -13.51 17.88
C SER A 136 -3.61 -13.47 18.81
N LEU A 137 -3.45 -12.37 19.56
CA LEU A 137 -2.37 -12.18 20.53
C LEU A 137 -2.71 -12.76 21.91
N ARG A 138 -3.96 -13.20 22.13
CA ARG A 138 -4.37 -13.84 23.38
C ARG A 138 -3.89 -15.30 23.39
N GLN A 139 -2.61 -15.49 23.65
CA GLN A 139 -1.95 -16.79 23.64
C GLN A 139 -1.07 -16.99 24.88
N THR A 140 -0.52 -18.20 25.02
CA THR A 140 0.52 -18.50 26.01
C THR A 140 1.89 -18.31 25.37
N TYR A 141 2.69 -17.42 25.95
CA TYR A 141 4.00 -17.04 25.47
C TYR A 141 5.07 -17.63 26.38
N PRO A 142 6.06 -18.35 25.83
CA PRO A 142 7.20 -18.77 26.63
C PRO A 142 8.09 -17.56 26.94
N VAL A 143 8.56 -17.47 28.19
CA VAL A 143 9.48 -16.42 28.63
C VAL A 143 10.85 -17.06 28.83
N PHE A 144 11.75 -16.82 27.89
CA PHE A 144 13.14 -17.27 27.96
C PHE A 144 14.05 -16.09 28.28
N GLY A 145 15.14 -16.31 29.03
CA GLY A 145 16.05 -15.23 29.44
C GLY A 145 16.69 -14.45 28.29
N THR A 146 16.79 -15.04 27.09
CA THR A 146 17.29 -14.40 25.87
C THR A 146 16.30 -13.40 25.26
N ALA A 147 15.00 -13.61 25.44
CA ALA A 147 13.94 -12.75 24.92
C ALA A 147 13.63 -11.56 25.85
N ILE A 148 14.26 -11.50 27.03
CA ILE A 148 14.06 -10.42 28.01
C ILE A 148 15.05 -9.30 27.71
N SER A 149 14.53 -8.13 27.38
CA SER A 149 15.33 -6.93 27.19
C SER A 149 15.97 -6.46 28.51
N LYS A 150 16.96 -5.56 28.41
CA LYS A 150 17.63 -4.95 29.58
C LYS A 150 16.66 -4.30 30.58
N ASN A 151 15.43 -3.96 30.17
CA ASN A 151 14.42 -3.31 31.00
C ASN A 151 13.37 -4.29 31.57
N ASN A 152 13.65 -5.60 31.59
CA ASN A 152 12.70 -6.63 32.02
C ASN A 152 11.38 -6.59 31.22
N SER A 153 11.49 -6.32 29.92
CA SER A 153 10.38 -6.33 28.97
C SER A 153 10.59 -7.36 27.88
N ILE A 154 9.51 -7.84 27.29
CA ILE A 154 9.51 -8.84 26.23
C ILE A 154 8.72 -8.32 25.03
N HIS A 155 9.19 -8.62 23.82
CA HIS A 155 8.39 -8.39 22.63
C HIS A 155 7.58 -9.64 22.32
N LEU A 156 6.28 -9.47 22.03
CA LEU A 156 5.41 -10.58 21.70
C LEU A 156 5.15 -10.58 20.20
N GLY A 157 5.08 -11.79 19.63
CA GLY A 157 4.77 -11.99 18.23
C GLY A 157 3.74 -13.11 18.03
N THR A 158 2.91 -13.02 17.01
CA THR A 158 2.07 -14.13 16.57
C THR A 158 2.02 -14.13 15.05
N VAL A 159 2.11 -15.32 14.48
CA VAL A 159 2.02 -15.52 13.04
C VAL A 159 0.85 -16.44 12.74
N LYS A 160 0.05 -16.04 11.76
CA LYS A 160 -1.02 -16.86 11.23
C LYS A 160 -0.96 -16.86 9.71
N ASP A 161 -0.87 -18.04 9.12
CA ASP A 161 -0.99 -18.23 7.70
C ASP A 161 -2.26 -19.00 7.33
N GLY A 162 -2.61 -18.99 6.05
CA GLY A 162 -3.77 -19.71 5.56
C GLY A 162 -4.01 -19.55 4.08
N ILE A 163 -5.10 -20.16 3.62
CA ILE A 163 -5.58 -20.06 2.24
C ILE A 163 -6.95 -19.40 2.27
N ALA A 164 -7.10 -18.31 1.53
CA ALA A 164 -8.38 -17.71 1.24
C ALA A 164 -9.02 -18.40 0.03
N TYR A 165 -10.26 -18.81 0.25
CA TYR A 165 -11.11 -19.46 -0.74
C TYR A 165 -12.05 -18.41 -1.34
N LEU A 166 -12.10 -18.33 -2.68
CA LEU A 166 -12.99 -17.42 -3.39
C LEU A 166 -14.06 -18.23 -4.12
N ARG A 167 -15.28 -17.69 -4.16
CA ARG A 167 -16.39 -18.27 -4.89
C ARG A 167 -16.94 -17.25 -5.88
N GLY A 168 -16.97 -17.65 -7.14
CA GLY A 168 -17.39 -16.78 -8.24
C GLY A 168 -16.40 -15.66 -8.57
N ASN A 169 -16.81 -14.80 -9.50
CA ASN A 169 -16.12 -13.59 -9.90
C ASN A 169 -17.14 -12.43 -10.02
N THR A 170 -16.66 -11.23 -10.35
CA THR A 170 -17.50 -10.02 -10.49
C THR A 170 -18.66 -10.24 -11.46
N LEU A 171 -18.46 -11.01 -12.52
CA LEU A 171 -19.48 -11.26 -13.54
C LEU A 171 -20.55 -12.23 -13.02
N THR A 172 -20.17 -13.29 -12.29
CA THR A 172 -21.14 -14.21 -11.67
C THR A 172 -21.87 -13.58 -10.49
N HIS A 173 -21.28 -12.57 -9.84
CA HIS A 173 -21.94 -11.78 -8.79
C HIS A 173 -22.98 -10.80 -9.34
N LEU A 174 -22.79 -10.31 -10.57
CA LEU A 174 -23.72 -9.37 -11.22
C LEU A 174 -24.81 -10.08 -12.04
N LEU A 175 -24.49 -11.23 -12.65
CA LEU A 175 -25.38 -11.94 -13.58
C LEU A 175 -25.85 -13.32 -13.09
N GLY A 176 -25.34 -13.79 -11.96
CA GLY A 176 -25.57 -15.14 -11.44
C GLY A 176 -26.10 -15.19 -10.01
N SER A 177 -26.23 -16.41 -9.49
CA SER A 177 -26.82 -16.72 -8.18
C SER A 177 -25.82 -16.76 -7.01
N SER A 178 -24.60 -16.25 -7.18
CA SER A 178 -23.57 -16.33 -6.12
C SER A 178 -23.93 -15.52 -4.88
N VAL A 179 -24.80 -14.51 -5.01
CA VAL A 179 -25.31 -13.70 -3.89
C VAL A 179 -26.37 -14.43 -3.05
N THR A 180 -27.13 -15.33 -3.67
CA THR A 180 -28.25 -16.07 -3.02
C THR A 180 -27.88 -17.49 -2.62
N SER A 181 -26.69 -17.95 -3.00
CA SER A 181 -26.24 -19.31 -2.73
C SER A 181 -25.75 -19.46 -1.29
N HIS A 182 -25.95 -20.65 -0.71
CA HIS A 182 -25.55 -20.97 0.66
C HIS A 182 -24.08 -20.62 0.91
N VAL A 183 -23.83 -19.77 1.92
CA VAL A 183 -22.49 -19.36 2.36
C VAL A 183 -21.94 -20.43 3.28
N ALA A 184 -20.65 -20.73 3.17
CA ALA A 184 -20.01 -21.70 4.05
C ALA A 184 -20.13 -21.28 5.53
N ALA A 185 -20.47 -22.24 6.40
CA ALA A 185 -20.49 -22.01 7.83
C ALA A 185 -19.06 -21.79 8.38
N PRO A 186 -18.89 -20.99 9.45
CA PRO A 186 -17.59 -20.86 10.13
C PRO A 186 -17.04 -22.22 10.53
N GLY A 187 -15.77 -22.48 10.18
CA GLY A 187 -15.12 -23.76 10.46
C GLY A 187 -15.34 -24.85 9.42
N ALA A 188 -15.98 -24.55 8.28
CA ALA A 188 -16.04 -25.47 7.14
C ALA A 188 -14.64 -25.90 6.68
N ASN A 189 -14.47 -27.20 6.43
CA ASN A 189 -13.23 -27.75 5.92
C ASN A 189 -13.10 -27.56 4.39
N ASP A 190 -11.91 -27.81 3.87
CA ASP A 190 -11.59 -27.66 2.44
C ASP A 190 -12.60 -28.37 1.51
N LYS A 191 -12.93 -29.63 1.79
CA LYS A 191 -13.90 -30.39 0.98
C LYS A 191 -15.28 -29.73 0.98
N GLN A 192 -15.76 -29.29 2.14
CA GLN A 192 -17.04 -28.59 2.25
C GLN A 192 -17.04 -27.26 1.50
N LEU A 193 -15.91 -26.55 1.48
CA LEU A 193 -15.75 -25.31 0.73
C LEU A 193 -15.78 -25.59 -0.79
N GLN A 194 -15.06 -26.62 -1.25
CA GLN A 194 -15.05 -27.02 -2.65
C GLN A 194 -16.41 -27.53 -3.13
N ASP A 195 -17.13 -28.32 -2.30
CA ASP A 195 -18.48 -28.80 -2.59
C ASP A 195 -19.48 -27.63 -2.73
N LEU A 196 -19.23 -26.51 -2.03
CA LEU A 196 -19.98 -25.26 -2.18
C LEU A 196 -19.51 -24.39 -3.35
N GLY A 197 -18.50 -24.83 -4.12
CA GLY A 197 -17.96 -24.11 -5.27
C GLY A 197 -16.96 -23.02 -4.94
N TYR A 198 -16.38 -23.04 -3.73
CA TYR A 198 -15.23 -22.20 -3.41
C TYR A 198 -13.94 -22.83 -3.93
N VAL A 199 -13.03 -22.00 -4.44
CA VAL A 199 -11.74 -22.43 -4.99
C VAL A 199 -10.61 -21.75 -4.20
N PRO A 200 -9.57 -22.51 -3.78
CA PRO A 200 -8.40 -21.92 -3.13
C PRO A 200 -7.72 -20.95 -4.09
N SER A 201 -7.60 -19.68 -3.68
CA SER A 201 -7.21 -18.62 -4.62
C SER A 201 -6.08 -17.74 -4.12
N ARG A 202 -5.92 -17.57 -2.79
CA ARG A 202 -4.88 -16.71 -2.24
C ARG A 202 -4.24 -17.36 -1.03
N ALA A 203 -2.93 -17.36 -0.96
CA ALA A 203 -2.21 -17.61 0.27
C ALA A 203 -2.11 -16.30 1.05
N ILE A 204 -2.27 -16.39 2.37
CA ILE A 204 -2.15 -15.25 3.27
C ILE A 204 -1.12 -15.56 4.36
N ALA A 205 -0.36 -14.55 4.75
CA ALA A 205 0.49 -14.57 5.93
C ALA A 205 0.23 -13.29 6.74
N ASP A 206 -0.03 -13.44 8.03
CA ASP A 206 -0.38 -12.36 8.96
C ASP A 206 0.58 -12.43 10.15
N ILE A 207 1.56 -11.52 10.16
CA ILE A 207 2.49 -11.35 11.27
C ILE A 207 1.98 -10.21 12.12
N ARG A 208 1.91 -10.42 13.43
CA ARG A 208 1.58 -9.36 14.40
C ARG A 208 2.63 -9.35 15.48
N ILE A 209 3.23 -8.19 15.69
CA ILE A 209 4.26 -7.99 16.71
C ILE A 209 3.90 -6.80 17.58
N THR A 210 4.40 -6.80 18.81
CA THR A 210 4.07 -5.76 19.80
C THR A 210 5.28 -4.89 20.11
N THR A 211 5.03 -3.68 20.61
CA THR A 211 6.03 -2.94 21.38
C THR A 211 6.46 -3.73 22.62
N PRO A 212 7.60 -3.41 23.24
CA PRO A 212 8.05 -4.12 24.44
C PRO A 212 7.02 -4.05 25.57
N LEU A 213 6.64 -5.23 26.08
CA LEU A 213 5.69 -5.41 27.18
C LEU A 213 6.48 -5.67 28.48
N PRO A 214 6.32 -4.85 29.53
CA PRO A 214 6.92 -5.12 30.83
C PRO A 214 6.41 -6.43 31.42
N LEU A 215 7.31 -7.29 31.91
CA LEU A 215 6.91 -8.53 32.55
C LEU A 215 6.32 -8.25 33.94
N PRO A 216 5.06 -8.62 34.20
CA PRO A 216 4.48 -8.47 35.54
C PRO A 216 5.09 -9.49 36.51
N PRO A 217 4.99 -9.23 37.82
CA PRO A 217 5.34 -10.22 38.83
C PRO A 217 4.60 -11.55 38.61
N PRO A 218 5.23 -12.70 38.88
CA PRO A 218 4.60 -14.01 38.68
C PRO A 218 3.26 -14.12 39.40
N GLY A 219 2.23 -14.58 38.69
CA GLY A 219 0.89 -14.81 39.25
C GLY A 219 0.01 -13.56 39.34
N GLN A 220 0.50 -12.39 38.94
CA GLN A 220 -0.29 -11.16 38.91
C GLN A 220 -0.86 -10.89 37.52
N VAL A 221 -2.17 -10.61 37.47
CA VAL A 221 -2.82 -10.10 36.26
C VAL A 221 -2.66 -8.58 36.23
N THR A 222 -2.04 -8.06 35.17
CA THR A 222 -1.84 -6.63 34.94
C THR A 222 -2.42 -6.21 33.60
N GLN A 223 -2.72 -4.93 33.47
CA GLN A 223 -3.22 -4.33 32.23
C GLN A 223 -2.21 -3.31 31.72
N PHE A 224 -1.96 -3.35 30.42
CA PHE A 224 -1.05 -2.43 29.74
C PHE A 224 -1.67 -1.98 28.42
N ASN A 225 -1.43 -0.73 28.05
CA ASN A 225 -1.71 -0.24 26.71
C ASN A 225 -0.54 -0.60 25.82
N LEU A 226 -0.79 -1.40 24.79
CA LEU A 226 0.23 -1.97 23.94
C LEU A 226 -0.04 -1.60 22.49
N SER A 227 0.98 -1.09 21.80
CA SER A 227 0.93 -0.87 20.36
C SER A 227 1.25 -2.19 19.64
N ILE A 228 0.49 -2.47 18.58
CA ILE A 228 0.64 -3.68 17.77
C ILE A 228 0.91 -3.25 16.33
N TYR A 229 1.91 -3.86 15.73
CA TYR A 229 2.22 -3.75 14.32
C TYR A 229 1.77 -5.02 13.61
N ARG A 230 1.10 -4.87 12.47
CA ARG A 230 0.59 -5.98 11.67
C ARG A 230 1.16 -5.89 10.26
N PHE A 231 1.81 -6.96 9.82
CA PHE A 231 2.28 -7.15 8.46
C PHE A 231 1.43 -8.23 7.83
N PHE A 232 0.76 -7.89 6.74
CA PHE A 232 -0.22 -8.78 6.11
C PHE A 232 0.09 -8.94 4.62
N ASP A 233 0.54 -10.13 4.27
CA ASP A 233 0.94 -10.48 2.93
C ASP A 233 -0.10 -11.36 2.26
N ILE A 234 -0.31 -11.14 0.97
CA ILE A 234 -1.24 -11.90 0.14
C ILE A 234 -0.53 -12.27 -1.16
N VAL A 235 -0.55 -13.55 -1.51
CA VAL A 235 -0.07 -14.05 -2.80
C VAL A 235 -1.22 -14.76 -3.53
N LEU A 236 -1.39 -14.45 -4.81
CA LEU A 236 -2.33 -15.14 -5.68
C LEU A 236 -1.82 -16.55 -5.98
N LEU A 237 -2.63 -17.54 -5.65
CA LEU A 237 -2.43 -18.92 -6.10
C LEU A 237 -2.97 -18.99 -7.53
N GLY A 238 -2.06 -18.91 -8.51
CA GLY A 238 -2.42 -19.03 -9.91
C GLY A 238 -2.94 -20.42 -10.21
N VAL A 239 -4.25 -20.55 -10.47
CA VAL A 239 -4.82 -21.74 -11.12
C VAL A 239 -4.93 -21.43 -12.61
N TYR A 240 -3.82 -21.60 -13.33
CA TYR A 240 -3.89 -21.82 -14.79
C TYR A 240 -4.04 -23.32 -15.02
N ALA A 241 -5.23 -23.85 -14.74
CA ALA A 241 -5.64 -25.12 -15.32
C ALA A 241 -6.32 -24.79 -16.65
N LEU A 242 -5.53 -24.69 -17.71
CA LEU A 242 -6.04 -24.90 -19.06
C LEU A 242 -6.43 -26.38 -19.13
N HIS A 243 -7.73 -26.65 -19.08
CA HIS A 243 -8.32 -27.86 -19.64
C HIS A 243 -9.19 -27.46 -20.83
#